data_AF-A0A1B0CHQ0-F1
#
_entry.id   AF-A0A1B0CHQ0-F1
#
_cell.length_a   1.000
_cell.length_b   1.000
_cell.length_c   1.000
_cell.angle_alpha   90.00
_cell.angle_beta   90.00
_cell.angle_gamma   90.00
#
_symmetry.space_group_name_H-M   'P 1'
#
loop_
_entity.id
_entity.type
_entity.pdbx_description
1 polymer ?
#
loop_
_entity_poly.entity_id
_entity_poly.type
_entity_poly.pdbx_seq_one_letter_code
_entity_poly.pdbx_strand_id
1 'polypeptide(L)'
;MASQRKIDEANEHIRQAEKSLKTGLLKWKPDYDVAADEYNKAGVAFRIAKEYEKSVECFLKCAENYKLNRSWFHAAKAMEAAVQPMKEMGLLKKVPEFIEQAA
;
A
#
# COMPACT_ATOMS: atom_id res chain seq x y z
N MET A 1 -21.47 -9.54 -3.61
CA MET A 1 -21.55 -8.17 -4.21
C MET A 1 -20.78 -7.11 -3.41
N ALA A 2 -20.71 -7.14 -2.07
CA ALA A 2 -19.96 -6.14 -1.30
C ALA A 2 -18.42 -6.23 -1.46
N SER A 3 -17.85 -7.44 -1.55
CA SER A 3 -16.41 -7.64 -1.78
C SER A 3 -15.96 -7.08 -3.14
N GLN A 4 -16.72 -7.33 -4.23
CA GLN A 4 -16.41 -6.79 -5.56
C GLN A 4 -16.33 -5.26 -5.57
N ARG A 5 -17.29 -4.58 -4.93
CA ARG A 5 -17.25 -3.10 -4.84
C ARG A 5 -15.97 -2.59 -4.17
N LYS A 6 -15.49 -3.30 -3.14
CA LYS A 6 -14.24 -2.95 -2.45
C LYS A 6 -13.00 -3.27 -3.26
N ILE A 7 -13.04 -4.31 -4.10
CA ILE A 7 -11.98 -4.60 -5.08
C ILE A 7 -11.92 -3.47 -6.12
N ASP A 8 -13.07 -3.04 -6.64
CA ASP A 8 -13.13 -1.98 -7.65
C ASP A 8 -12.65 -0.64 -7.09
N GLU A 9 -13.04 -0.30 -5.85
CA GLU A 9 -12.55 0.86 -5.09
C GLU A 9 -11.03 0.80 -4.90
N ALA A 10 -10.50 -0.35 -4.49
CA ALA A 10 -9.06 -0.54 -4.31
C ALA A 10 -8.28 -0.35 -5.62
N ASN A 11 -8.79 -0.90 -6.72
CA ASN A 11 -8.19 -0.74 -8.04
C ASN A 11 -8.20 0.71 -8.52
N GLU A 12 -9.24 1.48 -8.19
CA GLU A 12 -9.29 2.90 -8.51
C GLU A 12 -8.23 3.69 -7.73
N HIS A 13 -8.08 3.43 -6.44
CA HIS A 13 -7.02 4.02 -5.64
C HIS A 13 -5.62 3.69 -6.19
N ILE A 14 -5.38 2.45 -6.64
CA ILE A 14 -4.12 2.09 -7.33
C ILE A 14 -3.89 2.97 -8.56
N ARG A 15 -4.90 3.18 -9.41
CA ARG A 15 -4.77 4.03 -10.61
C ARG A 15 -4.43 5.47 -10.24
N GLN A 16 -5.03 6.00 -9.18
CA GLN A 16 -4.72 7.36 -8.71
C GLN A 16 -3.31 7.46 -8.12
N ALA A 17 -2.85 6.44 -7.41
CA ALA A 17 -1.47 6.35 -6.93
C ALA A 17 -0.48 6.37 -8.10
N GLU A 18 -0.68 5.50 -9.10
CA GLU A 18 0.16 5.42 -10.30
C GLU A 18 0.15 6.73 -11.10
N LYS A 19 -1.01 7.37 -11.23
CA LYS A 19 -1.13 8.69 -11.86
C LYS A 19 -0.34 9.76 -11.10
N SER A 20 -0.33 9.70 -9.77
CA SER A 20 0.43 10.62 -8.92
C SER A 20 1.93 10.42 -9.04
N LEU A 21 2.38 9.22 -9.38
CA LEU A 21 3.79 8.91 -9.63
C LEU A 21 4.27 9.33 -11.02
N LYS A 22 3.37 9.46 -12.01
CA LYS A 22 3.75 9.91 -13.35
C LYS A 22 4.26 11.34 -13.32
N THR A 23 5.46 11.52 -13.87
CA THR A 23 6.06 12.82 -14.17
C THR A 23 5.73 13.23 -15.61
N GLY A 24 5.80 14.52 -15.89
CA GLY A 24 5.56 15.07 -17.22
C GLY A 24 6.32 16.38 -17.41
N LEU A 25 6.09 17.04 -18.55
CA LEU A 25 6.79 18.28 -18.91
C LEU A 25 6.71 19.37 -17.82
N LEU A 26 5.63 19.40 -17.03
CA LEU A 26 5.42 20.37 -15.95
C LEU A 26 5.64 19.80 -14.53
N LYS A 27 5.77 18.47 -14.38
CA LYS A 27 5.93 17.80 -13.08
C LYS A 27 7.20 16.96 -13.09
N TRP A 28 8.25 17.50 -12.49
CA TRP A 28 9.59 16.91 -12.57
C TRP A 28 9.90 15.96 -11.40
N LYS A 29 9.03 15.91 -10.39
CA LYS A 29 9.14 15.00 -9.26
C LYS A 29 7.81 14.26 -9.07
N PRO A 30 7.82 12.93 -8.89
CA PRO A 30 6.64 12.16 -8.49
C PRO A 30 6.05 12.68 -7.17
N ASP A 31 4.74 12.59 -7.04
CA ASP A 31 4.07 12.89 -5.76
C ASP A 31 3.95 11.60 -4.95
N TYR A 32 5.02 11.32 -4.21
CA TYR A 32 5.13 10.11 -3.39
C TYR A 32 4.17 10.13 -2.19
N ASP A 33 3.81 11.31 -1.69
CA ASP A 33 2.93 11.43 -0.51
C ASP A 33 1.49 11.05 -0.88
N VAL A 34 0.99 11.63 -1.98
CA VAL A 34 -0.33 11.27 -2.52
C VAL A 34 -0.36 9.81 -2.95
N ALA A 35 0.69 9.32 -3.62
CA ALA A 35 0.75 7.92 -4.03
C ALA A 35 0.70 6.97 -2.82
N ALA A 36 1.42 7.27 -1.74
CA ALA A 36 1.41 6.47 -0.53
C ALA A 36 0.02 6.42 0.13
N ASP A 37 -0.65 7.58 0.26
CA ASP A 37 -2.01 7.63 0.83
C ASP A 37 -3.04 6.85 -0.01
N GLU A 38 -2.96 6.96 -1.34
CA GLU A 38 -3.81 6.19 -2.24
C GLU A 38 -3.53 4.68 -2.15
N TYR A 39 -2.26 4.25 -2.10
CA TYR A 39 -1.93 2.84 -1.86
C TYR A 39 -2.40 2.34 -0.49
N ASN A 40 -2.35 3.18 0.55
CA ASN A 40 -2.86 2.84 1.87
C ASN A 40 -4.38 2.57 1.83
N LYS A 41 -5.16 3.43 1.17
CA LYS A 41 -6.60 3.25 0.96
C LYS A 41 -6.90 1.96 0.19
N ALA A 42 -6.14 1.69 -0.88
CA ALA A 42 -6.24 0.45 -1.64
C ALA A 42 -5.98 -0.78 -0.76
N GLY A 43 -4.93 -0.76 0.07
CA GLY A 43 -4.59 -1.82 1.00
C GLY A 43 -5.72 -2.13 1.98
N VAL A 44 -6.33 -1.10 2.55
CA VAL A 44 -7.50 -1.25 3.44
C VAL A 44 -8.70 -1.84 2.70
N ALA A 45 -9.01 -1.35 1.50
CA ALA A 45 -10.13 -1.84 0.71
C ALA A 45 -9.96 -3.32 0.32
N PHE A 46 -8.76 -3.73 -0.12
CA PHE A 46 -8.46 -5.15 -0.38
C PHE A 46 -8.55 -6.02 0.87
N ARG A 47 -8.11 -5.53 2.03
CA ARG A 47 -8.26 -6.24 3.31
C ARG A 47 -9.73 -6.50 3.64
N ILE A 48 -10.60 -5.51 3.44
CA ILE A 48 -12.05 -5.66 3.65
C ILE A 48 -12.65 -6.64 2.65
N ALA A 49 -12.17 -6.64 1.40
CA ALA A 49 -12.57 -7.58 0.37
C ALA A 49 -12.06 -9.02 0.61
N LYS A 50 -11.17 -9.23 1.59
CA LYS A 50 -10.44 -10.46 1.90
C LYS A 50 -9.39 -10.87 0.86
N GLU A 51 -8.98 -9.93 0.03
CA GLU A 51 -7.86 -10.07 -0.91
C GLU A 51 -6.54 -9.75 -0.18
N TYR A 52 -6.15 -10.61 0.74
CA TYR A 52 -5.06 -10.32 1.67
C TYR A 52 -3.70 -10.16 0.98
N GLU A 53 -3.41 -10.94 -0.06
CA GLU A 53 -2.17 -10.82 -0.84
C GLU A 53 -2.02 -9.44 -1.47
N LYS A 54 -3.08 -8.95 -2.13
CA LYS A 54 -3.11 -7.62 -2.75
C LYS A 54 -3.05 -6.51 -1.71
N SER A 55 -3.69 -6.73 -0.55
CA SER A 55 -3.63 -5.80 0.58
C SER A 55 -2.18 -5.61 1.06
N VAL A 56 -1.44 -6.70 1.24
CA VAL A 56 -0.02 -6.69 1.63
C VAL A 56 0.83 -5.98 0.58
N GLU A 57 0.64 -6.27 -0.71
CA GLU A 57 1.36 -5.59 -1.80
C GLU A 57 1.12 -4.07 -1.81
N CYS A 58 -0.12 -3.64 -1.58
CA CYS A 58 -0.46 -2.21 -1.49
C CYS A 58 0.23 -1.54 -0.29
N PHE A 59 0.27 -2.19 0.87
CA PHE A 59 0.97 -1.64 2.04
C PHE A 59 2.50 -1.57 1.84
N LEU A 60 3.10 -2.51 1.10
CA LEU A 60 4.51 -2.39 0.69
C LEU A 60 4.75 -1.17 -0.19
N LYS A 61 3.96 -1.01 -1.25
CA LYS A 61 4.06 0.16 -2.13
C LYS A 61 3.85 1.45 -1.35
N CYS A 62 2.91 1.48 -0.42
CA CYS A 62 2.70 2.61 0.49
C CYS A 62 3.97 2.92 1.31
N ALA A 63 4.57 1.92 1.94
CA ALA A 63 5.79 2.08 2.72
C ALA A 63 6.96 2.58 1.85
N GLU A 64 7.18 2.00 0.68
CA GLU A 64 8.22 2.40 -0.27
C GLU A 64 8.08 3.87 -0.69
N ASN A 65 6.87 4.32 -1.00
CA ASN A 65 6.62 5.71 -1.38
C ASN A 65 6.87 6.67 -0.21
N TYR A 66 6.46 6.31 1.01
CA TYR A 66 6.81 7.10 2.19
C TYR A 66 8.32 7.15 2.44
N LYS A 67 9.07 6.06 2.22
CA LYS A 67 10.54 6.05 2.29
C LYS A 67 11.16 6.97 1.25
N LEU A 68 10.68 6.94 0.01
CA LEU A 68 11.12 7.85 -1.06
C LEU A 68 10.86 9.32 -0.71
N ASN A 69 9.79 9.60 0.05
CA ASN A 69 9.49 10.92 0.59
C ASN A 69 10.21 11.23 1.93
N ARG A 70 11.10 10.35 2.41
CA ARG A 70 11.81 10.45 3.71
C ARG A 70 10.90 10.48 4.94
N SER A 71 9.70 9.93 4.80
CA SER A 71 8.66 9.85 5.83
C SER A 71 8.71 8.50 6.55
N TRP A 72 9.80 8.24 7.27
CA TRP A 72 10.09 6.93 7.88
C TRP A 72 9.02 6.45 8.87
N PHE A 73 8.43 7.38 9.63
CA PHE A 73 7.36 7.06 10.56
C PHE A 73 6.13 6.49 9.83
N HIS A 74 5.70 7.15 8.76
CA HIS A 74 4.54 6.70 7.98
C HIS A 74 4.83 5.39 7.23
N ALA A 75 6.07 5.20 6.77
CA ALA A 75 6.51 3.93 6.20
C ALA A 75 6.38 2.77 7.21
N ALA A 76 6.86 2.97 8.44
CA ALA A 76 6.72 1.97 9.51
C ALA A 76 5.24 1.68 9.85
N LYS A 77 4.39 2.71 9.93
CA LYS A 77 2.94 2.55 10.13
C LYS A 77 2.28 1.74 9.01
N ALA A 78 2.70 1.93 7.77
CA ALA A 78 2.20 1.15 6.64
C ALA A 78 2.61 -0.34 6.75
N MET A 79 3.83 -0.63 7.18
CA MET A 79 4.28 -2.00 7.43
C MET A 79 3.51 -2.66 8.59
N GLU A 80 3.25 -1.92 9.67
CA GLU A 80 2.38 -2.42 10.76
C GLU A 80 0.99 -2.77 10.25
N ALA A 81 0.43 -1.98 9.32
CA ALA A 81 -0.87 -2.25 8.72
C ALA A 81 -0.87 -3.53 7.86
N ALA A 82 0.27 -3.92 7.26
CA ALA A 82 0.43 -5.16 6.51
C ALA A 82 0.44 -6.42 7.39
N VAL A 83 0.72 -6.29 8.70
CA VAL A 83 0.73 -7.44 9.63
C VAL A 83 -0.66 -8.08 9.75
N GLN A 84 -1.72 -7.27 9.74
CA GLN A 84 -3.08 -7.79 9.87
C GLN A 84 -3.47 -8.73 8.71
N PRO A 85 -3.35 -8.34 7.42
CA PRO A 85 -3.64 -9.28 6.32
C PRO A 85 -2.68 -10.48 6.31
N MET A 86 -1.40 -10.32 6.68
CA MET A 86 -0.49 -11.47 6.83
C MET A 86 -0.93 -12.44 7.93
N LYS A 87 -1.52 -11.93 9.02
CA LYS A 87 -2.13 -12.74 10.08
C LYS A 87 -3.30 -13.55 9.56
N GLU A 88 -4.19 -12.94 8.79
CA GLU A 88 -5.34 -13.63 8.18
C GLU A 88 -4.90 -14.74 7.21
N MET A 89 -3.74 -14.56 6.56
CA MET A 89 -3.12 -15.59 5.70
C MET A 89 -2.35 -16.68 6.47
N GLY A 90 -2.21 -16.57 7.79
CA GLY A 90 -1.39 -17.50 8.58
C GLY A 90 0.13 -17.33 8.40
N LEU A 91 0.58 -16.21 7.82
CA LEU A 91 1.99 -15.93 7.50
C LEU A 91 2.72 -15.14 8.60
N LEU A 92 2.23 -15.16 9.84
CA LEU A 92 2.82 -14.42 10.97
C LEU A 92 4.32 -14.65 11.16
N LYS A 93 4.81 -15.87 10.88
CA LYS A 93 6.22 -16.22 11.01
C LYS A 93 7.12 -15.48 10.03
N LYS A 94 6.58 -15.03 8.89
CA LYS A 94 7.29 -14.30 7.84
C LYS A 94 7.23 -12.78 8.03
N VAL A 95 6.51 -12.30 9.04
CA VAL A 95 6.38 -10.85 9.31
C VAL A 95 7.74 -10.19 9.56
N PRO A 96 8.68 -10.77 10.34
CA PRO A 96 10.00 -10.15 10.53
C PRO A 96 10.77 -10.04 9.21
N GLU A 97 10.83 -11.11 8.42
CA GLU A 97 11.50 -11.16 7.11
C GLU A 97 10.92 -10.09 6.16
N PHE A 98 9.60 -9.93 6.19
CA PHE A 98 8.88 -8.97 5.37
C PHE A 98 9.14 -7.51 5.79
N ILE A 99 9.16 -7.23 7.10
CA ILE A 99 9.48 -5.90 7.63
C ILE A 99 10.94 -5.54 7.34
N GLU A 100 11.86 -6.50 7.48
CA GLU A 100 13.28 -6.31 7.17
C GLU A 100 13.53 -6.02 5.68
N GLN A 101 12.84 -6.73 4.78
CA GLN A 101 12.92 -6.45 3.34
C GLN A 101 12.45 -5.04 2.97
N ALA A 102 11.50 -4.51 3.74
CA ALA A 102 10.92 -3.21 3.49
C ALA A 102 11.64 -2.07 4.24
N ALA A 103 12.52 -2.35 5.21
CA ALA A 103 13.32 -1.40 5.99
C ALA A 103 14.48 -0.79 5.19
#